data_AF-A0A962ZBV4-F1
#
_entry.id   AF-A0A962ZBV4-F1
#
_cell.length_a   1.000
_cell.length_b   1.000
_cell.length_c   1.000
_cell.angle_alpha   90.00
_cell.angle_beta   90.00
_cell.angle_gamma   90.00
#
_symmetry.space_group_name_H-M   'P 1'
#
loop_
_entity.id
_entity.type
_entity.pdbx_description
1 polymer ?
#
loop_
_entity_poly.entity_id
_entity_poly.type
_entity_poly.pdbx_seq_one_letter_code
_entity_poly.pdbx_strand_id
1 'polypeptide(L)'
;AMAAESADTAPAADIVQASLGTPQNFLASESCADATLTTEANGDLRLVGYVAGSAERDRLLRGLVERAGDASLKDETRLLPSGSCEALRFLDDVAGSDIDGFSISLRDPGETVGEGTEVELVVSLPGDKRYFYVGYIEEDGRIHHLGPKFIDGSGIGDRFLYRTGHIVSAPAGAEMIVAIATSDQTLVDDRPPVENAAGFFIDLRNRAQVDPGTMSATKLIFETAPR
;
A
#
# COMPACT_ATOMS: atom_id res chain seq x y z
N ALA A 1 57.75 37.98 -13.46
CA ALA A 1 56.81 37.64 -12.39
C ALA A 1 55.55 37.07 -13.04
N MET A 2 55.42 35.74 -13.05
CA MET A 2 54.24 35.05 -13.57
C MET A 2 53.31 34.79 -12.38
N ALA A 3 52.08 35.29 -12.46
CA ALA A 3 51.04 35.04 -11.48
C ALA A 3 50.53 33.60 -11.67
N ALA A 4 50.47 32.86 -10.56
CA ALA A 4 49.92 31.51 -10.53
C ALA A 4 48.39 31.58 -10.47
N GLU A 5 47.76 30.91 -11.42
CA GLU A 5 46.33 30.65 -11.52
C GLU A 5 45.95 29.62 -10.44
N SER A 6 45.07 30.01 -9.52
CA SER A 6 44.50 29.10 -8.51
C SER A 6 43.21 28.53 -9.07
N ALA A 7 43.25 27.28 -9.51
CA ALA A 7 42.05 26.53 -9.89
C ALA A 7 41.36 26.01 -8.62
N ASP A 8 40.30 26.71 -8.23
CA ASP A 8 39.34 26.30 -7.21
C ASP A 8 38.56 25.08 -7.75
N THR A 9 38.91 23.90 -7.27
CA THR A 9 38.22 22.64 -7.63
C THR A 9 37.17 22.38 -6.56
N ALA A 10 35.91 22.71 -6.86
CA ALA A 10 34.79 22.32 -6.02
C ALA A 10 34.79 20.78 -5.81
N PRO A 11 34.48 20.29 -4.60
CA PRO A 11 34.65 18.88 -4.27
C PRO A 11 33.62 18.02 -4.99
N ALA A 12 34.06 16.92 -5.60
CA ALA A 12 33.23 15.94 -6.28
C ALA A 12 32.09 15.35 -5.42
N ALA A 13 32.16 15.50 -4.08
CA ALA A 13 31.13 15.07 -3.14
C ALA A 13 29.78 15.81 -3.34
N ASP A 14 29.81 17.12 -3.64
CA ASP A 14 28.59 17.91 -3.85
C ASP A 14 27.84 17.49 -5.12
N ILE A 15 28.58 17.07 -6.16
CA ILE A 15 28.00 16.61 -7.44
C ILE A 15 27.34 15.24 -7.26
N VAL A 16 27.91 14.36 -6.42
CA VAL A 16 27.35 13.03 -6.11
C VAL A 16 26.11 13.15 -5.23
N GLN A 17 26.09 14.04 -4.23
CA GLN A 17 24.89 14.24 -3.41
C GLN A 17 23.73 14.84 -4.20
N ALA A 18 23.99 15.80 -5.09
CA ALA A 18 22.96 16.39 -5.94
C ALA A 18 22.32 15.38 -6.91
N SER A 19 22.99 14.28 -7.24
CA SER A 19 22.52 13.25 -8.16
C SER A 19 21.76 12.09 -7.49
N LEU A 20 21.78 11.98 -6.16
CA LEU A 20 21.04 10.94 -5.42
C LEU A 20 19.56 11.29 -5.19
N GLY A 21 19.18 12.57 -5.35
CA GLY A 21 17.82 13.07 -5.06
C GLY A 21 17.57 13.22 -3.55
N THR A 22 16.40 13.76 -3.19
CA THR A 22 16.01 13.93 -1.78
C THR A 22 15.52 12.61 -1.18
N PRO A 23 15.62 12.41 0.15
CA PRO A 23 15.01 11.27 0.83
C PRO A 23 13.52 11.10 0.51
N GLN A 24 12.79 12.20 0.37
CA GLN A 24 11.36 12.19 0.03
C GLN A 24 11.11 11.66 -1.39
N ASN A 25 11.91 12.09 -2.37
CA ASN A 25 11.79 11.59 -3.74
C ASN A 25 12.15 10.11 -3.84
N PHE A 26 13.14 9.66 -3.06
CA PHE A 26 13.50 8.26 -2.97
C PHE A 26 12.36 7.42 -2.39
N LEU A 27 11.80 7.81 -1.24
CA LEU A 27 10.65 7.12 -0.66
C LEU A 27 9.47 7.06 -1.64
N ALA A 28 9.17 8.16 -2.33
CA ALA A 28 8.10 8.21 -3.33
C ALA A 28 8.33 7.27 -4.53
N SER A 29 9.56 6.81 -4.76
CA SER A 29 9.88 5.83 -5.82
C SER A 29 9.78 4.37 -5.37
N GLU A 30 9.57 4.13 -4.07
CA GLU A 30 9.58 2.79 -3.48
C GLU A 30 8.16 2.19 -3.48
N SER A 31 7.76 1.59 -4.61
CA SER A 31 6.45 0.94 -4.83
C SER A 31 6.06 -0.19 -3.86
N CYS A 32 6.96 -0.66 -3.01
CA CYS A 32 6.69 -1.68 -1.99
C CYS A 32 6.54 -1.08 -0.58
N ALA A 33 6.43 0.24 -0.45
CA ALA A 33 6.29 0.93 0.82
C ALA A 33 5.02 1.80 0.83
N ASP A 34 4.25 1.70 1.91
CA ASP A 34 3.16 2.60 2.25
C ASP A 34 3.56 3.35 3.52
N ALA A 35 4.52 4.27 3.36
CA ALA A 35 5.18 4.94 4.46
C ALA A 35 5.28 6.44 4.22
N THR A 36 5.41 7.18 5.32
CA THR A 36 5.62 8.64 5.32
C THR A 36 6.94 8.94 5.99
N LEU A 37 7.71 9.83 5.37
CA LEU A 37 8.94 10.39 5.92
C LEU A 37 8.70 11.82 6.38
N THR A 38 8.85 12.08 7.67
CA THR A 38 8.75 13.42 8.24
C THR A 38 10.10 13.88 8.76
N THR A 39 10.40 15.17 8.62
CA THR A 39 11.56 15.79 9.27
C THR A 39 11.13 16.33 10.63
N GLU A 40 11.81 15.89 11.68
CA GLU A 40 11.59 16.33 13.05
C GLU A 40 12.22 17.72 13.30
N ALA A 41 11.85 18.36 14.41
CA ALA A 41 12.29 19.73 14.72
C ALA A 41 13.82 19.86 14.89
N ASN A 42 14.52 18.77 15.19
CA ASN A 42 15.97 18.71 15.31
C ASN A 42 16.69 18.42 13.97
N GLY A 43 15.95 18.27 12.88
CA GLY A 43 16.49 17.94 11.56
C GLY A 43 16.61 16.44 11.27
N ASP A 44 16.32 15.58 12.24
CA ASP A 44 16.29 14.13 12.04
C ASP A 44 15.10 13.70 11.17
N LEU A 45 15.22 12.53 10.57
CA LEU A 45 14.17 11.92 9.77
C LEU A 45 13.45 10.85 10.58
N ARG A 46 12.11 10.84 10.51
CA ARG A 46 11.26 9.80 11.08
C ARG A 46 10.46 9.14 9.96
N LEU A 47 10.63 7.84 9.80
CA LEU A 47 9.92 7.00 8.84
C LEU A 47 8.85 6.19 9.58
N VAL A 48 7.59 6.35 9.19
CA VAL A 48 6.43 5.66 9.80
C VAL A 48 5.58 5.04 8.70
N GLY A 49 4.99 3.87 8.97
CA GLY A 49 4.07 3.19 8.05
C GLY A 49 4.48 1.75 7.81
N TYR A 50 4.37 1.30 6.57
CA TYR A 50 4.42 -0.11 6.24
C TYR A 50 5.37 -0.41 5.08
N VAL A 51 6.03 -1.58 5.13
CA VAL A 51 6.92 -2.06 4.07
C VAL A 51 6.63 -3.54 3.79
N ALA A 52 6.62 -3.95 2.51
CA ALA A 52 6.21 -5.28 2.07
C ALA A 52 7.10 -6.47 2.51
N GLY A 53 8.15 -6.24 3.30
CA GLY A 53 9.07 -7.28 3.74
C GLY A 53 10.36 -6.73 4.35
N SER A 54 11.12 -7.60 5.00
CA SER A 54 12.39 -7.22 5.62
C SER A 54 13.45 -6.82 4.59
N ALA A 55 13.51 -7.50 3.43
CA ALA A 55 14.46 -7.20 2.38
C ALA A 55 14.19 -5.83 1.73
N GLU A 56 12.91 -5.50 1.51
CA GLU A 56 12.46 -4.19 1.03
C GLU A 56 12.76 -3.11 2.08
N ARG A 57 12.50 -3.38 3.37
CA ARG A 57 12.83 -2.45 4.47
C ARG A 57 14.34 -2.17 4.53
N ASP A 58 15.18 -3.20 4.49
CA ASP A 58 16.64 -3.03 4.53
C ASP A 58 17.17 -2.25 3.32
N ARG A 59 16.52 -2.36 2.15
CA ARG A 59 16.84 -1.58 0.96
C ARG A 59 16.41 -0.12 1.14
N LEU A 60 15.16 0.09 1.58
CA LEU A 60 14.59 1.41 1.84
C LEU A 60 15.44 2.18 2.85
N LEU A 61 15.78 1.57 3.99
CA LEU A 61 16.56 2.22 5.04
C LEU A 61 17.97 2.61 4.56
N ARG A 62 18.66 1.73 3.83
CA ARG A 62 19.96 2.08 3.23
C ARG A 62 19.84 3.27 2.28
N GLY A 63 18.88 3.22 1.36
CA GLY A 63 18.71 4.29 0.38
C GLY A 63 18.32 5.62 1.01
N LEU A 64 17.54 5.61 2.10
CA LEU A 64 17.23 6.80 2.88
C LEU A 64 18.45 7.35 3.61
N VAL A 65 19.21 6.50 4.31
CA VAL A 65 20.43 6.91 5.04
C VAL A 65 21.48 7.50 4.09
N GLU A 66 21.67 6.90 2.91
CA GLU A 66 22.58 7.43 1.87
C GLU A 66 22.20 8.84 1.41
N ARG A 67 20.92 9.23 1.53
CA ARG A 67 20.37 10.53 1.10
C ARG A 67 20.13 11.50 2.25
N ALA A 68 20.16 11.03 3.49
CA ALA A 68 19.87 11.82 4.69
C ALA A 68 21.01 12.78 5.05
N GLY A 69 22.22 12.58 4.51
CA GLY A 69 23.40 13.36 4.88
C GLY A 69 23.76 13.10 6.34
N ASP A 70 23.82 14.17 7.15
CA ASP A 70 24.12 14.08 8.58
C ASP A 70 22.89 13.81 9.47
N ALA A 71 21.67 13.84 8.90
CA ALA A 71 20.45 13.58 9.65
C ALA A 71 20.38 12.10 10.07
N SER A 72 20.00 11.84 11.33
CA SER A 72 19.72 10.48 11.75
C SER A 72 18.34 10.03 11.25
N LEU A 73 18.17 8.71 11.07
CA LEU A 73 16.91 8.12 10.63
C LEU A 73 16.32 7.26 11.75
N LYS A 74 15.17 7.66 12.27
CA LYS A 74 14.35 6.86 13.17
C LYS A 74 13.33 6.07 12.35
N ASP A 75 13.47 4.76 12.38
CA ASP A 75 12.57 3.84 11.69
C ASP A 75 11.52 3.24 12.62
N GLU A 76 10.25 3.54 12.33
CA GLU A 76 9.06 3.02 13.01
C GLU A 76 8.16 2.25 12.03
N THR A 77 8.71 1.77 10.91
CA THR A 77 7.97 0.97 9.95
C THR A 77 7.67 -0.43 10.47
N ARG A 78 6.54 -0.95 10.01
CA ARG A 78 6.08 -2.32 10.25
C ARG A 78 6.11 -3.11 8.96
N LEU A 79 6.24 -4.43 9.09
CA LEU A 79 6.23 -5.33 7.95
C LEU A 79 4.81 -5.71 7.60
N LEU A 80 4.48 -5.64 6.32
CA LEU A 80 3.25 -6.20 5.79
C LEU A 80 3.38 -7.70 5.58
N PRO A 81 2.23 -8.39 5.41
CA PRO A 81 2.20 -9.74 4.91
C PRO A 81 3.01 -9.92 3.62
N SER A 82 3.53 -11.13 3.41
CA SER A 82 4.19 -11.42 2.13
C SER A 82 3.20 -11.27 0.96
N GLY A 83 3.68 -10.96 -0.24
CA GLY A 83 2.82 -10.68 -1.40
C GLY A 83 2.09 -9.33 -1.38
N SER A 84 2.21 -8.53 -0.31
CA SER A 84 1.68 -7.16 -0.29
C SER A 84 2.40 -6.21 -1.26
N CYS A 85 3.63 -6.47 -1.70
CA CYS A 85 4.27 -5.57 -2.67
C CYS A 85 3.55 -5.59 -4.02
N GLU A 86 3.16 -6.75 -4.55
CA GLU A 86 2.41 -6.83 -5.79
C GLU A 86 1.04 -6.16 -5.67
N ALA A 87 0.42 -6.22 -4.50
CA ALA A 87 -0.79 -5.47 -4.20
C ALA A 87 -0.54 -3.94 -4.24
N LEU A 88 0.51 -3.46 -3.58
CA LEU A 88 0.87 -2.04 -3.57
C LEU A 88 1.22 -1.53 -4.98
N ARG A 89 2.01 -2.28 -5.75
CA ARG A 89 2.31 -1.96 -7.16
C ARG A 89 1.07 -1.93 -8.04
N PHE A 90 0.19 -2.93 -7.87
CA PHE A 90 -1.09 -2.93 -8.57
C PHE A 90 -1.86 -1.67 -8.21
N LEU A 91 -2.00 -1.36 -6.92
CA LEU A 91 -2.68 -0.17 -6.44
C LEU A 91 -2.06 1.10 -7.00
N ASP A 92 -0.74 1.27 -7.04
CA ASP A 92 -0.08 2.43 -7.66
C ASP A 92 -0.42 2.55 -9.15
N ASP A 93 -0.44 1.41 -9.87
CA ASP A 93 -0.77 1.37 -11.30
C ASP A 93 -2.25 1.75 -11.57
N VAL A 94 -3.19 1.40 -10.69
CA VAL A 94 -4.62 1.76 -10.81
C VAL A 94 -5.06 2.99 -10.01
N ALA A 95 -4.27 3.48 -9.05
CA ALA A 95 -4.54 4.66 -8.22
C ALA A 95 -4.49 5.97 -9.00
N GLY A 96 -4.02 5.94 -10.25
CA GLY A 96 -4.36 6.97 -11.25
C GLY A 96 -5.88 7.12 -11.49
N SER A 97 -6.68 6.24 -10.89
CA SER A 97 -8.14 6.22 -10.85
C SER A 97 -8.65 6.46 -9.42
N ASP A 98 -8.09 7.44 -8.70
CA ASP A 98 -8.71 8.08 -7.53
C ASP A 98 -10.08 8.64 -7.97
N ILE A 99 -11.07 7.75 -8.05
CA ILE A 99 -12.45 8.11 -8.26
C ILE A 99 -12.96 8.55 -6.90
N ASP A 100 -13.27 9.84 -6.80
CA ASP A 100 -14.00 10.40 -5.68
C ASP A 100 -15.15 9.45 -5.27
N GLY A 101 -15.08 8.94 -4.04
CA GLY A 101 -16.15 8.15 -3.44
C GLY A 101 -15.92 6.65 -3.29
N PHE A 102 -14.80 6.06 -3.77
CA PHE A 102 -14.42 4.69 -3.34
C PHE A 102 -13.60 4.73 -2.06
N SER A 103 -14.10 4.14 -0.97
CA SER A 103 -13.30 3.95 0.24
C SER A 103 -13.76 2.74 1.03
N ILE A 104 -12.85 2.19 1.82
CA ILE A 104 -13.12 1.17 2.82
C ILE A 104 -12.53 1.61 4.17
N SER A 105 -13.17 1.22 5.26
CA SER A 105 -12.69 1.46 6.63
C SER A 105 -13.22 0.34 7.54
N LEU A 106 -12.57 0.11 8.68
CA LEU A 106 -13.16 -0.77 9.71
C LEU A 106 -14.43 -0.14 10.26
N ARG A 107 -15.42 -0.97 10.61
CA ARG A 107 -16.65 -0.54 11.27
C ARG A 107 -16.36 0.20 12.58
N ASP A 108 -15.52 -0.41 13.41
CA ASP A 108 -15.06 0.13 14.68
C ASP A 108 -13.60 0.50 14.51
N PRO A 109 -13.29 1.72 14.02
CA PRO A 109 -11.92 2.13 13.78
C PRO A 109 -11.19 2.23 15.12
N GLY A 110 -10.18 1.37 15.29
CA GLY A 110 -9.24 1.38 16.40
C GLY A 110 -7.84 1.10 15.88
N GLU A 111 -6.83 1.35 16.72
CA GLU A 111 -5.43 1.08 16.34
C GLU A 111 -5.13 -0.41 16.19
N THR A 112 -5.97 -1.30 16.74
CA THR A 112 -5.72 -2.74 16.75
C THR A 112 -7.01 -3.55 16.81
N VAL A 113 -7.09 -4.64 16.03
CA VAL A 113 -8.19 -5.60 16.01
C VAL A 113 -7.76 -6.87 16.75
N GLY A 114 -8.52 -7.27 17.77
CA GLY A 114 -8.17 -8.43 18.59
C GLY A 114 -8.47 -9.77 17.89
N GLU A 115 -7.67 -10.79 18.18
CA GLU A 115 -7.91 -12.16 17.72
C GLU A 115 -9.32 -12.67 18.07
N GLY A 116 -9.96 -13.32 17.09
CA GLY A 116 -11.33 -13.82 17.16
C GLY A 116 -12.41 -12.76 16.87
N THR A 117 -12.00 -11.54 16.48
CA THR A 117 -12.93 -10.50 16.01
C THR A 117 -13.24 -10.72 14.54
N GLU A 118 -14.51 -10.61 14.15
CA GLU A 118 -14.91 -10.58 12.75
C GLU A 118 -14.55 -9.22 12.13
N VAL A 119 -13.90 -9.23 10.97
CA VAL A 119 -13.62 -8.00 10.24
C VAL A 119 -14.89 -7.52 9.55
N GLU A 120 -15.41 -6.37 9.98
CA GLU A 120 -16.52 -5.69 9.32
C GLU A 120 -16.02 -4.38 8.67
N LEU A 121 -16.36 -4.18 7.41
CA LEU A 121 -15.93 -3.02 6.62
C LEU A 121 -17.10 -2.06 6.41
N VAL A 122 -16.85 -0.76 6.57
CA VAL A 122 -17.72 0.30 6.04
C VAL A 122 -17.16 0.71 4.69
N VAL A 123 -17.96 0.49 3.66
CA VAL A 123 -17.61 0.66 2.25
C VAL A 123 -18.42 1.81 1.67
N SER A 124 -17.78 2.67 0.89
CA SER A 124 -18.41 3.67 0.03
C SER A 124 -18.04 3.33 -1.41
N LEU A 125 -18.99 3.28 -2.35
CA LEU A 125 -18.72 2.94 -3.76
C LEU A 125 -19.04 4.11 -4.72
N PRO A 126 -18.28 4.25 -5.82
CA PRO A 126 -18.62 5.22 -6.87
C PRO A 126 -19.89 4.86 -7.66
N GLY A 127 -20.55 5.92 -8.15
CA GLY A 127 -21.76 5.98 -8.99
C GLY A 127 -21.95 4.90 -10.07
N ASP A 128 -20.85 4.47 -10.65
CA ASP A 128 -20.78 3.70 -11.89
C ASP A 128 -20.25 2.27 -11.67
N LYS A 129 -19.80 1.94 -10.45
CA LYS A 129 -19.25 0.62 -10.11
C LYS A 129 -20.31 -0.22 -9.40
N ARG A 130 -20.67 -1.37 -9.97
CA ARG A 130 -21.75 -2.24 -9.48
C ARG A 130 -21.24 -3.54 -8.86
N TYR A 131 -19.98 -3.87 -9.07
CA TYR A 131 -19.33 -5.05 -8.50
C TYR A 131 -18.28 -4.61 -7.51
N PHE A 132 -18.32 -5.20 -6.33
CA PHE A 132 -17.39 -4.95 -5.24
C PHE A 132 -16.73 -6.26 -4.82
N TYR A 133 -15.41 -6.31 -4.85
CA TYR A 133 -14.62 -7.45 -4.48
C TYR A 133 -13.74 -7.10 -3.29
N VAL A 134 -13.59 -8.05 -2.37
CA VAL A 134 -12.70 -7.91 -1.21
C VAL A 134 -11.78 -9.12 -1.15
N GLY A 135 -10.48 -8.85 -1.07
CA GLY A 135 -9.45 -9.84 -0.83
C GLY A 135 -8.68 -9.51 0.45
N TYR A 136 -8.40 -10.54 1.24
CA TYR A 136 -7.64 -10.43 2.49
C TYR A 136 -6.29 -11.14 2.33
N ILE A 137 -5.20 -10.40 2.49
CA ILE A 137 -3.84 -10.94 2.34
C ILE A 137 -3.34 -11.41 3.71
N GLU A 138 -3.07 -12.70 3.80
CA GLU A 138 -2.47 -13.34 4.99
C GLU A 138 -0.95 -13.23 4.98
N GLU A 139 -0.34 -13.39 6.16
CA GLU A 139 1.11 -13.33 6.37
C GLU A 139 1.91 -14.20 5.38
N ASP A 140 1.39 -15.38 5.02
CA ASP A 140 2.01 -16.34 4.10
C ASP A 140 1.91 -15.98 2.61
N GLY A 141 1.30 -14.83 2.31
CA GLY A 141 1.20 -14.26 0.98
C GLY A 141 0.14 -14.90 0.11
N ARG A 142 -0.81 -15.58 0.73
CA ARG A 142 -2.07 -15.95 0.10
C ARG A 142 -3.09 -14.84 0.25
N ILE A 143 -3.97 -14.76 -0.74
CA ILE A 143 -5.16 -13.90 -0.70
C ILE A 143 -6.39 -14.79 -0.52
N HIS A 144 -7.20 -14.49 0.50
CA HIS A 144 -8.52 -15.08 0.69
C HIS A 144 -9.55 -14.21 -0.01
N HIS A 145 -10.29 -14.83 -0.91
CA HIS A 145 -11.35 -14.16 -1.66
C HIS A 145 -12.61 -14.13 -0.81
N LEU A 146 -12.91 -12.97 -0.21
CA LEU A 146 -14.10 -12.78 0.63
C LEU A 146 -15.37 -12.60 -0.23
N GLY A 147 -15.19 -12.64 -1.55
CA GLY A 147 -16.23 -12.81 -2.56
C GLY A 147 -16.54 -11.51 -3.30
N PRO A 148 -16.88 -11.59 -4.59
CA PRO A 148 -17.53 -10.48 -5.28
C PRO A 148 -18.96 -10.32 -4.77
N LYS A 149 -19.41 -9.07 -4.66
CA LYS A 149 -20.77 -8.70 -4.31
C LYS A 149 -21.30 -7.73 -5.35
N PHE A 150 -22.43 -8.10 -5.95
CA PHE A 150 -23.21 -7.17 -6.74
C PHE A 150 -23.93 -6.20 -5.80
N ILE A 151 -23.78 -4.89 -6.06
CA ILE A 151 -24.48 -3.83 -5.36
C ILE A 151 -25.54 -3.27 -6.31
N ASP A 152 -26.80 -3.41 -5.92
CA ASP A 152 -27.91 -2.79 -6.64
C ASP A 152 -27.79 -1.25 -6.55
N GLY A 153 -28.18 -0.56 -7.62
CA GLY A 153 -27.92 0.86 -7.83
C GLY A 153 -28.46 1.80 -6.75
N SER A 154 -29.36 1.33 -5.89
CA SER A 154 -29.88 2.07 -4.73
C SER A 154 -28.89 2.24 -3.57
N GLY A 155 -27.72 1.58 -3.61
CA GLY A 155 -26.67 1.70 -2.58
C GLY A 155 -25.36 2.30 -3.12
N ILE A 156 -25.39 2.80 -4.35
CA ILE A 156 -24.23 3.40 -5.00
C ILE A 156 -24.11 4.88 -4.61
N GLY A 157 -22.92 5.32 -4.21
CA GLY A 157 -22.70 6.65 -3.62
C GLY A 157 -23.01 6.71 -2.13
N ASP A 158 -23.60 5.65 -1.56
CA ASP A 158 -23.89 5.52 -0.14
C ASP A 158 -22.88 4.63 0.58
N ARG A 159 -22.76 4.83 1.90
CA ARG A 159 -21.95 3.97 2.77
C ARG A 159 -22.76 2.76 3.22
N PHE A 160 -22.21 1.56 3.06
CA PHE A 160 -22.83 0.32 3.55
C PHE A 160 -21.85 -0.52 4.37
N LEU A 161 -22.42 -1.39 5.23
CA LEU A 161 -21.66 -2.37 6.00
C LEU A 161 -21.45 -3.64 5.18
N TYR A 162 -20.21 -4.06 5.04
CA TYR A 162 -19.81 -5.32 4.44
C TYR A 162 -19.23 -6.24 5.53
N ARG A 163 -19.92 -7.34 5.79
CA ARG A 163 -19.45 -8.39 6.69
C ARG A 163 -18.60 -9.35 5.89
N THR A 164 -17.31 -9.39 6.21
CA THR A 164 -16.37 -10.23 5.46
C THR A 164 -16.53 -11.72 5.80
N GLY A 165 -17.09 -12.04 6.98
CA GLY A 165 -17.03 -13.40 7.54
C GLY A 165 -15.62 -13.84 7.94
N HIS A 166 -14.60 -12.99 7.73
CA HIS A 166 -13.22 -13.27 8.11
C HIS A 166 -13.01 -12.99 9.58
N ILE A 167 -12.40 -13.95 10.27
CA ILE A 167 -12.08 -13.86 11.69
C ILE A 167 -10.57 -13.65 11.82
N VAL A 168 -10.17 -12.58 12.52
CA VAL A 168 -8.77 -12.34 12.83
C VAL A 168 -8.22 -13.53 13.63
N SER A 169 -7.09 -14.06 13.18
CA SER A 169 -6.47 -15.24 13.79
C SER A 169 -4.97 -15.02 13.95
N ALA A 170 -4.32 -15.83 14.78
CA ALA A 170 -2.88 -15.77 14.96
C ALA A 170 -2.12 -16.16 13.67
N PRO A 171 -0.88 -15.64 13.49
CA PRO A 171 -0.21 -14.70 14.37
C PRO A 171 -0.68 -13.26 14.17
N ALA A 172 -0.60 -12.48 15.25
CA ALA A 172 -0.91 -11.06 15.23
C ALA A 172 0.14 -10.26 14.46
N GLY A 173 -0.27 -9.19 13.78
CA GLY A 173 0.62 -8.28 13.06
C GLY A 173 -0.15 -7.33 12.14
N ALA A 174 0.56 -6.74 11.18
CA ALA A 174 -0.09 -5.95 10.15
C ALA A 174 -0.82 -6.87 9.16
N GLU A 175 -2.04 -6.52 8.81
CA GLU A 175 -2.87 -7.22 7.85
C GLU A 175 -3.29 -6.26 6.74
N MET A 176 -3.54 -6.79 5.54
CA MET A 176 -3.94 -5.97 4.40
C MET A 176 -5.22 -6.52 3.77
N ILE A 177 -6.21 -5.64 3.63
CA ILE A 177 -7.38 -5.86 2.79
C ILE A 177 -7.22 -5.02 1.54
N VAL A 178 -7.45 -5.63 0.39
CA VAL A 178 -7.59 -4.94 -0.88
C VAL A 178 -9.03 -5.05 -1.33
N ALA A 179 -9.61 -3.93 -1.71
CA ALA A 179 -10.94 -3.89 -2.26
C ALA A 179 -10.93 -3.30 -3.68
N ILE A 180 -11.75 -3.88 -4.54
CA ILE A 180 -11.86 -3.51 -5.95
C ILE A 180 -13.32 -3.23 -6.25
N ALA A 181 -13.60 -2.05 -6.81
CA ALA A 181 -14.90 -1.68 -7.35
C ALA A 181 -14.81 -1.68 -8.87
N THR A 182 -15.71 -2.37 -9.56
CA THR A 182 -15.67 -2.48 -11.02
C THR A 182 -17.06 -2.49 -11.65
N SER A 183 -17.13 -2.09 -12.93
CA SER A 183 -18.29 -2.28 -13.80
C SER A 183 -18.23 -3.61 -14.58
N ASP A 184 -17.08 -4.29 -14.59
CA ASP A 184 -16.88 -5.57 -15.27
C ASP A 184 -16.68 -6.70 -14.25
N GLN A 185 -17.72 -7.53 -14.12
CA GLN A 185 -17.73 -8.64 -13.18
C GLN A 185 -16.62 -9.67 -13.46
N THR A 186 -16.21 -9.84 -14.72
CA THR A 186 -15.25 -10.88 -15.14
C THR A 186 -13.83 -10.64 -14.63
N LEU A 187 -13.55 -9.44 -14.12
CA LEU A 187 -12.26 -9.11 -13.51
C LEU A 187 -12.08 -9.77 -12.14
N VAL A 188 -13.18 -10.07 -11.45
CA VAL A 188 -13.20 -10.52 -10.05
C VAL A 188 -14.00 -11.80 -9.79
N ASP A 189 -14.78 -12.27 -10.77
CA ASP A 189 -15.51 -13.55 -10.71
C ASP A 189 -14.61 -14.78 -10.96
N ASP A 190 -15.11 -15.96 -10.59
CA ASP A 190 -14.50 -17.28 -10.82
C ASP A 190 -13.08 -17.46 -10.26
N ARG A 191 -12.82 -16.90 -9.07
CA ARG A 191 -11.59 -17.14 -8.31
C ARG A 191 -11.72 -18.34 -7.36
N PRO A 192 -10.66 -19.14 -7.16
CA PRO A 192 -10.64 -20.09 -6.06
C PRO A 192 -10.81 -19.35 -4.72
N PRO A 193 -11.25 -20.00 -3.63
CA PRO A 193 -11.42 -19.32 -2.34
C PRO A 193 -10.12 -18.72 -1.78
N VAL A 194 -8.98 -19.30 -2.17
CA VAL A 194 -7.64 -18.84 -1.79
C VAL A 194 -6.67 -19.05 -2.96
N GLU A 195 -5.85 -18.05 -3.27
CA GLU A 195 -4.72 -18.19 -4.19
C GLU A 195 -3.49 -17.39 -3.73
N ASN A 196 -2.39 -17.45 -4.50
CA ASN A 196 -1.20 -16.63 -4.21
C ASN A 196 -1.45 -15.16 -4.56
N ALA A 197 -1.24 -14.25 -3.61
CA ALA A 197 -1.55 -12.83 -3.78
C ALA A 197 -0.74 -12.19 -4.91
N ALA A 198 0.56 -12.49 -5.01
CA ALA A 198 1.42 -11.93 -6.05
C ALA A 198 0.94 -12.32 -7.46
N GLY A 199 0.64 -13.61 -7.67
CA GLY A 199 0.08 -14.11 -8.92
C GLY A 199 -1.26 -13.46 -9.27
N PHE A 200 -2.15 -13.31 -8.28
CA PHE A 200 -3.45 -12.67 -8.44
C PHE A 200 -3.32 -11.21 -8.93
N PHE A 201 -2.52 -10.38 -8.26
CA PHE A 201 -2.38 -8.97 -8.62
C PHE A 201 -1.67 -8.75 -9.97
N ILE A 202 -0.74 -9.65 -10.35
CA ILE A 202 -0.13 -9.63 -11.68
C ILE A 202 -1.18 -9.93 -12.76
N ASP A 203 -1.99 -10.98 -12.59
CA ASP A 203 -3.07 -11.33 -13.53
C ASP A 203 -4.11 -10.21 -13.62
N LEU A 204 -4.54 -9.66 -12.48
CA LEU A 204 -5.52 -8.58 -12.44
C LEU A 204 -5.00 -7.32 -13.13
N ARG A 205 -3.74 -6.93 -12.91
CA ARG A 205 -3.11 -5.80 -13.63
C ARG A 205 -3.14 -6.00 -15.13
N ASN A 206 -2.78 -7.20 -15.61
CA ASN A 206 -2.77 -7.49 -17.04
C ASN A 206 -4.17 -7.39 -17.66
N ARG A 207 -5.21 -7.78 -16.92
CA ARG A 207 -6.61 -7.63 -17.36
C ARG A 207 -7.07 -6.17 -17.32
N ALA A 208 -6.71 -5.42 -16.27
CA ALA A 208 -7.07 -4.02 -16.09
C ALA A 208 -6.53 -3.10 -17.21
N GLN A 209 -5.33 -3.40 -17.72
CA GLN A 209 -4.73 -2.65 -18.84
C GLN A 209 -5.53 -2.73 -20.14
N VAL A 210 -6.43 -3.71 -20.28
CA VAL A 210 -7.27 -3.88 -21.46
C VAL A 210 -8.40 -2.84 -21.52
N ASP A 211 -8.92 -2.40 -20.36
CA ASP A 211 -9.99 -1.39 -20.29
C ASP A 211 -9.79 -0.39 -19.13
N PRO A 212 -8.92 0.60 -19.31
CA PRO A 212 -8.64 1.63 -18.30
C PRO A 212 -9.91 2.41 -17.94
N GLY A 213 -10.26 2.43 -16.64
CA GLY A 213 -11.44 3.13 -16.12
C GLY A 213 -12.61 2.21 -15.74
N THR A 214 -12.54 0.90 -16.01
CA THR A 214 -13.54 -0.08 -15.56
C THR A 214 -13.43 -0.42 -14.08
N MET A 215 -12.31 -0.11 -13.42
CA MET A 215 -12.08 -0.44 -12.03
C MET A 215 -11.49 0.72 -11.21
N SER A 216 -11.77 0.65 -9.91
CA SER A 216 -11.11 1.41 -8.85
C SER A 216 -10.65 0.42 -7.80
N ALA A 217 -9.51 0.67 -7.19
CA ALA A 217 -8.96 -0.20 -6.15
C ALA A 217 -8.52 0.64 -4.95
N THR A 218 -8.67 0.09 -3.76
CA THR A 218 -8.22 0.72 -2.52
C THR A 218 -7.71 -0.35 -1.57
N LYS A 219 -7.01 0.10 -0.52
CA LYS A 219 -6.48 -0.78 0.53
C LYS A 219 -6.86 -0.29 1.90
N LEU A 220 -6.88 -1.23 2.83
CA LEU A 220 -6.93 -1.00 4.25
C LEU A 220 -5.82 -1.82 4.88
N ILE A 221 -4.91 -1.13 5.56
CA ILE A 221 -3.90 -1.77 6.39
C ILE A 221 -4.30 -1.50 7.84
N PHE A 222 -4.29 -2.54 8.66
CA PHE A 222 -4.61 -2.45 10.08
C PHE A 222 -3.78 -3.45 10.86
N GLU A 223 -3.73 -3.26 12.17
CA GLU A 223 -2.97 -4.13 13.06
C GLU A 223 -3.87 -5.08 13.79
N THR A 224 -3.34 -6.25 14.09
CA THR A 224 -3.98 -7.24 14.94
C THR A 224 -3.14 -7.52 16.18
N ALA A 225 -3.82 -7.92 17.26
CA ALA A 225 -3.18 -8.31 18.51
C ALA A 225 -3.72 -9.63 19.04
N PRO A 226 -2.89 -10.38 19.79
CA PRO A 226 -3.38 -11.51 20.57
C PRO A 226 -4.45 -11.05 21.57
N ARG A 227 -5.28 -11.99 22.01
CA ARG A 227 -6.24 -11.75 23.11
C ARG A 227 -5.59 -11.43 24.44
#